data_AF-A0A212JUK8-F1
#
_entry.id   AF-A0A212JUK8-F1
#
_cell.length_a   1.000
_cell.length_b   1.000
_cell.length_c   1.000
_cell.angle_alpha   90.00
_cell.angle_beta   90.00
_cell.angle_gamma   90.00
#
_symmetry.space_group_name_H-M   'P 1'
#
loop_
_entity.id
_entity.type
_entity.pdbx_description
1 polymer ?
#
loop_
_entity_poly.entity_id
_entity_poly.type
_entity_poly.pdbx_seq_one_letter_code
_entity_poly.pdbx_strand_id
1 'polypeptide(L)' 'MTTIRNLARHGRFLGLTMTGAYALINAILGLAQPLTQGWPVWQTTLIAVPPMVLGMVYAVVPLARRLG' A
#
# COMPACT_ATOMS: atom_id res chain seq x y z
N MET A 1 0.07 -28.51 17.29
CA MET A 1 0.45 -28.22 15.87
C MET A 1 -0.51 -27.24 15.18
N THR A 2 -1.11 -26.29 15.91
CA THR A 2 -2.12 -25.33 15.41
C THR A 2 -1.58 -23.90 15.32
N THR A 3 -0.61 -23.53 16.15
CA THR A 3 -0.06 -22.18 16.25
C THR A 3 0.80 -21.78 15.03
N ILE A 4 1.64 -22.69 14.53
CA ILE A 4 2.62 -22.40 13.46
C ILE A 4 1.92 -22.08 12.12
N ARG A 5 0.80 -22.74 11.84
CA ARG A 5 0.02 -22.55 10.60
C ARG A 5 -0.72 -21.22 10.57
N ASN A 6 -1.13 -20.69 11.73
CA ASN A 6 -1.76 -19.37 11.83
C ASN A 6 -0.73 -18.24 11.70
N LEU A 7 0.49 -18.47 12.19
CA LEU A 7 1.60 -17.53 12.03
C LEU A 7 2.05 -17.43 10.57
N ALA A 8 2.13 -18.55 9.85
CA ALA A 8 2.46 -18.56 8.43
C ALA A 8 1.41 -17.85 7.55
N ARG A 9 0.11 -18.00 7.86
CA ARG A 9 -0.96 -17.27 7.17
C ARG A 9 -0.96 -15.78 7.48
N HIS A 10 -0.75 -15.41 8.75
CA HIS A 10 -0.57 -13.99 9.12
C HIS A 10 0.67 -13.38 8.46
N GLY A 11 1.78 -14.11 8.41
CA GLY A 11 3.01 -13.66 7.76
C GLY A 11 2.84 -13.44 6.25
N ARG A 12 2.14 -14.35 5.55
CA ARG A 12 1.80 -14.17 4.13
C ARG A 12 0.91 -12.96 3.90
N PHE A 13 -0.16 -12.81 4.69
CA PHE A 13 -1.04 -11.66 4.62
C PHE A 13 -0.27 -10.34 4.84
N LEU A 14 0.56 -10.27 5.89
CA LEU A 14 1.41 -9.11 6.16
C LEU A 14 2.34 -8.83 4.98
N GLY A 15 3.03 -9.86 4.48
CA GLY A 15 3.96 -9.73 3.36
C GLY A 15 3.29 -9.16 2.11
N LEU A 16 2.16 -9.75 1.69
CA LEU A 16 1.40 -9.26 0.53
C LEU A 16 0.88 -7.84 0.73
N THR A 17 0.41 -7.52 1.93
CA THR A 17 -0.08 -6.16 2.24
C THR A 17 1.06 -5.15 2.19
N MET A 18 2.24 -5.47 2.74
CA MET A 18 3.42 -4.62 2.71
C MET A 18 3.92 -4.39 1.28
N THR A 19 4.04 -5.45 0.48
CA THR A 19 4.47 -5.34 -0.92
C THR A 19 3.47 -4.54 -1.76
N GLY A 20 2.17 -4.81 -1.58
CA GLY A 20 1.11 -4.07 -2.25
C GLY A 20 1.08 -2.59 -1.86
N ALA A 21 1.27 -2.28 -0.57
CA ALA A 21 1.40 -0.91 -0.07
C ALA A 21 2.55 -0.18 -0.76
N TYR A 22 3.73 -0.79 -0.73
CA TYR A 22 4.95 -0.19 -1.27
C TYR A 22 4.85 0.07 -2.77
N ALA A 23 4.30 -0.88 -3.52
CA ALA A 23 4.08 -0.73 -4.96
C ALA A 23 3.07 0.40 -5.25
N LEU A 24 1.95 0.44 -4.52
CA LEU A 24 0.93 1.47 -4.69
C LEU A 24 1.47 2.88 -4.40
N ILE A 25 2.21 3.02 -3.30
CA ILE A 25 2.83 4.29 -2.89
C ILE A 25 3.77 4.80 -3.98
N ASN A 26 4.69 3.95 -4.44
CA ASN A 26 5.65 4.32 -5.47
C ASN A 26 4.97 4.66 -6.80
N ALA A 27 3.90 3.95 -7.17
CA ALA A 27 3.13 4.26 -8.36
C ALA A 27 2.48 5.65 -8.27
N ILE A 28 1.82 5.96 -7.15
CA ILE A 28 1.18 7.26 -6.92
C ILE A 28 2.23 8.38 -6.89
N LEU A 29 3.31 8.19 -6.15
CA LEU A 29 4.40 9.18 -6.10
C LEU A 29 5.08 9.37 -7.45
N GLY A 30 5.27 8.29 -8.23
CA GLY A 30 5.82 8.37 -9.57
C GLY A 30 4.93 9.14 -10.54
N LEU A 31 3.61 8.94 -10.46
CA LEU A 31 2.62 9.69 -11.24
C LEU A 31 2.46 11.15 -10.76
N ALA A 32 2.62 11.39 -9.45
CA ALA A 32 2.55 12.72 -8.87
C ALA A 32 3.84 13.52 -9.06
N GLN A 33 5.00 12.85 -9.20
CA GLN A 33 6.31 13.46 -9.36
C GLN A 33 6.36 14.59 -10.42
N PRO A 34 5.84 14.40 -11.65
CA PRO A 34 5.83 15.47 -12.66
C PRO A 34 4.91 16.65 -12.29
N LEU A 35 3.87 16.42 -11.48
CA LEU A 35 2.88 17.44 -11.09
C LEU A 35 3.29 18.20 -9.83
N THR A 36 4.06 17.56 -8.94
CA THR A 36 4.49 18.13 -7.66
C THR A 36 5.96 18.59 -7.67
N GLN A 37 6.55 18.82 -8.85
CA GLN A 37 7.92 19.33 -8.95
C GLN A 37 8.01 20.74 -8.33
N GLY A 38 8.89 20.88 -7.33
CA GLY A 38 9.08 22.12 -6.58
C GLY A 38 8.09 22.32 -5.42
N TRP A 39 7.18 21.38 -5.18
CA TRP A 39 6.24 21.47 -4.06
C TRP A 39 6.93 21.07 -2.74
N PRO A 40 6.60 21.74 -1.62
CA PRO A 40 6.95 21.26 -0.30
C PRO A 40 6.35 19.87 -0.04
N VAL A 41 7.07 19.02 0.69
CA VAL A 41 6.67 17.64 1.00
C VAL A 41 5.25 17.54 1.59
N TRP A 42 4.84 18.53 2.38
CA TRP A 42 3.50 18.56 2.99
C TRP A 42 2.37 18.73 1.96
N GLN A 43 2.59 19.49 0.87
CA GLN A 43 1.59 19.66 -0.19
C GLN A 43 1.48 18.40 -1.03
N THR A 44 2.62 17.82 -1.39
CA THR A 44 2.70 16.56 -2.15
C THR A 44 2.00 15.43 -1.39
N THR A 45 2.25 15.29 -0.08
CA THR A 45 1.60 14.27 0.74
C THR A 45 0.11 14.54 0.92
N LEU A 46 -0.33 15.79 1.03
CA LEU A 46 -1.76 16.13 1.10
C LEU A 46 -2.54 15.64 -0.13
N ILE A 47 -1.94 15.71 -1.32
CA ILE A 47 -2.56 15.23 -2.57
C ILE A 47 -2.36 13.72 -2.76
N ALA A 48 -1.20 13.18 -2.38
CA ALA A 48 -0.88 11.78 -2.59
C ALA A 48 -1.58 10.84 -1.61
N VAL A 49 -1.84 11.28 -0.37
CA VAL A 49 -2.44 10.43 0.69
C VAL A 49 -3.88 10.01 0.37
N PRO A 50 -4.80 10.89 -0.08
CA PRO A 50 -6.17 10.49 -0.41
C PRO A 50 -6.27 9.33 -1.43
N PRO A 51 -5.62 9.37 -2.61
CA PRO A 51 -5.64 8.25 -3.55
C PRO A 51 -4.90 7.01 -2.98
N MET A 52 -3.89 7.22 -2.15
CA MET A 52 -3.14 6.13 -1.52
C MET A 52 -4.01 5.34 -0.52
N VAL A 53 -4.80 6.02 0.31
CA VAL A 53 -5.74 5.38 1.25
C VAL A 53 -6.84 4.65 0.48
N LEU A 54 -7.39 5.27 -0.57
CA LEU A 54 -8.40 4.64 -1.42
C LEU A 54 -7.86 3.36 -2.09
N GLY A 55 -6.66 3.43 -2.69
CA GLY A 55 -6.03 2.25 -3.28
C GLY A 55 -5.72 1.15 -2.26
N MET A 56 -5.37 1.52 -1.03
CA MET A 56 -5.16 0.57 0.05
C MET A 56 -6.44 -0.19 0.41
N VAL A 57 -7.53 0.54 0.66
CA VAL A 57 -8.81 -0.02 1.10
C VAL A 57 -9.48 -0.85 -0.01
N TYR A 58 -9.43 -0.36 -1.26
CA TYR A 58 -10.17 -0.99 -2.37
C TYR A 58 -9.34 -1.95 -3.23
N ALA A 59 -8.01 -1.86 -3.23
CA ALA A 59 -7.16 -2.76 -4.01
C ALA A 59 -6.27 -3.64 -3.10
N VAL A 60 -5.42 -3.04 -2.27
CA VAL A 60 -4.37 -3.79 -1.54
C VAL A 60 -4.96 -4.74 -0.48
N VAL A 61 -5.82 -4.25 0.40
CA VAL A 61 -6.46 -5.04 1.46
C VAL A 61 -7.30 -6.21 0.90
N PRO A 62 -8.19 -6.01 -0.09
CA PRO A 62 -8.96 -7.12 -0.64
C PRO A 62 -8.09 -8.11 -1.40
N LEU A 63 -7.03 -7.65 -2.10
CA LEU A 63 -6.09 -8.53 -2.79
C LEU A 63 -5.28 -9.38 -1.80
N ALA A 64 -4.77 -8.77 -0.73
CA ALA A 64 -4.07 -9.47 0.33
C ALA A 64 -4.97 -10.48 1.06
N ARG A 65 -6.25 -10.15 1.30
CA ARG A 65 -7.24 -11.09 1.87
C ARG A 65 -7.61 -12.23 0.93
N ARG A 66 -7.55 -12.04 -0.39
CA ARG A 66 -7.83 -13.09 -1.38
C ARG A 66 -6.66 -14.06 -1.57
N LEU A 67 -5.43 -13.60 -1.35
CA LEU A 67 -4.20 -14.35 -1.65
C LEU A 67 -3.48 -14.93 -0.42
N GLY A 68 -3.75 -14.42 0.79
CA GLY A 68 -3.16 -14.88 2.06
C GLY A 68 -4.02 -15.90 2.80
#